data_AF-A0A7K4K1W1-F1
#
_entry.id   AF-A0A7K4K1W1-F1
#
_cell.length_a   1.000
_cell.length_b   1.000
_cell.length_c   1.000
_cell.angle_alpha   90.00
_cell.angle_beta   90.00
_cell.angle_gamma   90.00
#
_symmetry.space_group_name_H-M   'P 1'
#
loop_
_entity.id
_entity.type
_entity.pdbx_description
1 polymer ?
#
loop_
_entity_poly.entity_id
_entity_poly.type
_entity_poly.pdbx_seq_one_letter_code
_entity_poly.pdbx_strand_id
1 'polypeptide(L)'
;PQPLYKVTQRQLNITVQKKESGWWERLTKQEKRPLFLAPDFDRWLDESDAELELREKEEEKINKMKIESRVPKDPFKHLKKGYLVVYNLVQFLGFSWIFVNMTVRLFILGKDSFYDTFHTIADMMFFCQTLALMEILNSLIGLVRSPVIPAVIQVFGRTFILFIVLGSLEEMQSKAVVFFIFYFWSIIELFRYPFYMLSSIGIEWKPLTWLRYTTWIPLYPLGSLAEAVAIVQSIPIFSETGKFSLALPNPLNVTIQFSFLLQVYLIALFLGLFINFRHLYKQRRKHLGPKKRKMK
;
A
#
# COMPACT_ATOMS: atom_id res chain seq x y z
N PRO A 1 -9.13 -28.10 31.58
CA PRO A 1 -8.03 -28.89 30.98
C PRO A 1 -8.57 -30.16 30.33
N GLN A 2 -8.50 -30.26 29.00
CA GLN A 2 -8.82 -31.52 28.31
C GLN A 2 -7.66 -32.51 28.57
N PRO A 3 -7.92 -33.68 29.20
CA PRO A 3 -6.88 -34.65 29.47
C PRO A 3 -6.42 -35.31 28.15
N LEU A 4 -5.11 -35.42 27.97
CA LEU A 4 -4.52 -36.17 26.86
C LEU A 4 -4.44 -37.64 27.28
N TYR A 5 -4.99 -38.54 26.48
CA TYR A 5 -4.90 -39.98 26.75
C TYR A 5 -4.10 -40.68 25.65
N LYS A 6 -3.22 -41.60 26.07
CA LYS A 6 -2.47 -42.49 25.18
C LYS A 6 -2.72 -43.93 25.60
N VAL A 7 -3.43 -44.66 24.74
CA VAL A 7 -3.74 -46.08 24.94
C VAL A 7 -2.63 -46.93 24.36
N THR A 8 -2.14 -47.88 25.15
CA THR A 8 -1.29 -48.98 24.68
C THR A 8 -1.98 -50.30 25.03
N GLN A 9 -1.52 -51.42 24.46
CA GLN A 9 -2.08 -52.75 24.75
C GLN A 9 -2.01 -53.15 26.23
N ARG A 10 -1.15 -52.51 27.03
CA ARG A 10 -0.91 -52.84 28.45
C ARG A 10 -1.39 -51.78 29.44
N GLN A 11 -1.50 -50.52 29.03
CA GLN A 11 -1.79 -49.40 29.93
C GLN A 11 -2.46 -48.22 29.21
N LEU A 12 -3.28 -47.48 29.97
CA LEU A 12 -3.85 -46.19 29.60
C LEU A 12 -3.07 -45.09 30.33
N ASN A 13 -2.28 -44.31 29.59
CA ASN A 13 -1.61 -43.13 30.14
C ASN A 13 -2.54 -41.92 30.00
N ILE A 14 -2.86 -41.25 31.11
CA ILE A 14 -3.65 -40.00 31.11
C ILE A 14 -2.75 -38.88 31.61
N THR A 15 -2.51 -37.88 30.77
CA THR A 15 -1.74 -36.69 31.12
C THR A 15 -2.68 -35.51 31.34
N VAL A 16 -2.61 -34.92 32.53
CA VAL A 16 -3.46 -33.78 32.91
C VAL A 16 -2.58 -32.56 33.15
N GLN A 17 -2.89 -31.46 32.48
CA GLN A 17 -2.24 -30.18 32.75
C GLN A 17 -2.84 -29.54 34.01
N LYS A 18 -2.00 -29.31 35.02
CA LYS A 18 -2.39 -28.59 36.25
C LYS A 18 -2.85 -27.17 35.88
N LYS A 19 -3.86 -26.66 36.58
CA LYS A 19 -4.36 -25.29 36.38
C LYS A 19 -3.41 -24.25 37.01
N GLU A 20 -2.78 -24.60 38.12
CA GLU A 20 -1.82 -23.77 38.84
C GLU A 20 -0.51 -24.57 39.00
N SER A 21 0.62 -23.90 38.84
CA SER A 21 1.96 -24.45 39.06
C SER A 21 2.22 -24.50 40.56
N GLY A 22 1.73 -25.55 41.22
CA GLY A 22 1.93 -25.80 42.64
C GLY A 22 2.17 -27.28 42.94
N TRP A 23 2.89 -27.53 44.03
CA TRP A 23 3.07 -28.87 44.55
C TRP A 23 1.72 -29.45 45.01
N TRP A 24 1.46 -30.70 44.66
CA TRP A 24 0.24 -31.40 45.09
C TRP A 24 0.65 -32.49 46.06
N GLU A 25 0.41 -32.27 47.34
CA GLU A 25 0.63 -33.31 48.37
C GLU A 25 -0.25 -34.55 48.13
N ARG A 26 -1.38 -34.38 47.43
CA ARG A 26 -2.33 -35.44 47.08
C ARG A 26 -3.06 -35.19 45.77
N LEU A 27 -3.36 -36.27 45.05
CA LEU A 27 -4.17 -36.22 43.81
C LEU A 27 -5.68 -36.16 44.08
N THR A 28 -6.14 -36.73 45.20
CA THR A 28 -7.57 -36.82 45.54
C THR A 28 -7.97 -35.77 46.57
N LYS A 29 -9.23 -35.31 46.52
CA LYS A 29 -9.79 -34.37 47.51
C LYS A 29 -10.13 -35.05 48.85
N GLN A 30 -10.31 -36.37 48.85
CA GLN A 30 -10.61 -37.16 50.03
C GLN A 30 -9.32 -37.46 50.82
N GLU A 31 -9.42 -37.60 52.15
CA GLU A 31 -8.25 -37.97 52.98
C GLU A 31 -7.87 -39.45 52.84
N LYS A 32 -8.86 -40.33 52.63
CA LYS A 32 -8.60 -41.75 52.39
C LYS A 32 -8.21 -42.00 50.94
N ARG A 33 -7.01 -42.56 50.75
CA ARG A 33 -6.51 -43.00 49.45
C ARG A 33 -7.31 -44.21 48.94
N PRO A 34 -7.80 -44.18 47.69
CA PRO A 34 -8.44 -45.35 47.07
C PRO A 34 -7.45 -46.52 46.90
N LEU A 35 -7.91 -47.75 47.09
CA LEU A 35 -7.07 -48.96 47.05
C LEU A 35 -6.38 -49.20 45.70
N PHE A 36 -6.96 -48.70 44.60
CA PHE A 36 -6.43 -48.87 43.24
C PHE A 36 -5.41 -47.79 42.84
N LEU A 37 -5.23 -46.74 43.65
CA LEU A 37 -4.34 -45.63 43.32
C LEU A 37 -2.98 -45.87 43.95
N ALA A 38 -1.90 -45.81 43.16
CA ALA A 38 -0.53 -45.84 43.66
C ALA A 38 0.36 -44.76 43.03
N PRO A 39 1.29 -44.16 43.80
CA PRO A 39 2.32 -43.30 43.23
C PRO A 39 3.17 -44.08 42.23
N ASP A 40 3.41 -43.47 41.09
CA ASP A 40 4.33 -43.96 40.07
C ASP A 40 5.71 -43.36 40.35
N PHE A 41 6.57 -44.11 41.05
CA PHE A 41 7.90 -43.65 41.44
C PHE A 41 8.85 -43.53 40.25
N ASP A 42 8.60 -44.24 39.15
CA ASP A 42 9.44 -44.18 37.94
C ASP A 42 9.33 -42.84 37.21
N ARG A 43 8.22 -42.10 37.43
CA ARG A 43 7.98 -40.76 36.87
C ARG A 43 7.95 -39.67 37.94
N TRP A 44 8.29 -40.01 39.18
CA TRP A 44 8.31 -39.05 40.27
C TRP A 44 9.56 -38.18 40.16
N LEU A 45 9.36 -36.87 40.15
CA LEU A 45 10.44 -35.89 40.25
C LEU A 45 10.33 -35.23 41.62
N ASP A 46 11.45 -35.17 42.33
CA ASP A 46 11.53 -34.45 43.59
C ASP A 46 11.37 -32.93 43.35
N GLU A 47 10.91 -32.22 44.37
CA GLU A 47 10.55 -30.80 44.27
C GLU A 47 11.72 -29.94 43.75
N SER A 48 12.95 -30.24 44.20
CA SER A 48 14.17 -29.59 43.73
C SER A 48 14.42 -29.80 42.24
N ASP A 49 14.22 -31.01 41.75
CA ASP A 49 14.54 -31.39 40.37
C ASP A 49 13.49 -30.85 39.40
N ALA A 50 12.21 -30.86 39.81
CA ALA A 50 11.12 -30.28 39.06
C ALA A 50 11.23 -28.74 38.94
N GLU A 51 11.64 -28.05 40.01
CA GLU A 51 11.92 -26.61 39.97
C GLU A 51 13.11 -26.27 39.06
N LEU A 52 14.16 -27.09 39.09
CA LEU A 52 15.36 -26.91 38.28
C LEU A 52 15.04 -27.06 36.78
N GLU A 53 14.29 -28.09 36.39
CA GLU A 53 13.81 -28.25 35.01
C GLU A 53 12.94 -27.08 34.53
N LEU A 54 12.09 -26.52 35.40
CA LEU A 54 11.24 -25.38 35.05
C LEU A 54 12.09 -24.13 34.80
N ARG A 55 13.09 -23.87 35.65
CA ARG A 55 14.05 -22.79 35.44
C ARG A 55 14.85 -22.96 34.16
N GLU A 56 15.35 -24.16 33.88
CA GLU A 56 16.08 -24.45 32.63
C GLU A 56 15.19 -24.20 31.40
N LYS A 57 13.94 -24.67 31.42
CA LYS A 57 12.97 -24.43 30.32
C LYS A 57 12.64 -22.94 30.16
N GLU A 58 12.58 -22.17 31.25
CA GLU A 58 12.39 -20.72 31.19
C GLU A 58 13.63 -20.01 30.66
N GLU A 59 14.82 -20.38 31.12
CA GLU A 59 16.10 -19.86 30.64
C GLU A 59 16.31 -20.16 29.16
N GLU A 60 16.02 -21.37 28.70
CA GLU A 60 16.05 -21.74 27.29
C GLU A 60 15.08 -20.89 26.45
N LYS A 61 13.85 -20.65 26.94
CA LYS A 61 12.88 -19.77 26.27
C LYS A 61 13.39 -18.35 26.19
N ILE A 62 13.94 -17.82 27.29
CA ILE A 62 14.53 -16.48 27.35
C ILE A 62 15.72 -16.39 26.39
N ASN A 63 16.54 -17.43 26.32
CA ASN A 63 17.70 -17.48 25.45
C ASN A 63 17.29 -17.58 23.98
N LYS A 64 16.29 -18.41 23.63
CA LYS A 64 15.68 -18.45 22.29
C LYS A 64 15.09 -17.09 21.89
N MET A 65 14.35 -16.42 22.76
CA MET A 65 13.83 -15.07 22.51
C MET A 65 14.96 -14.04 22.32
N LYS A 66 16.03 -14.11 23.13
CA LYS A 66 17.22 -13.27 22.96
C LYS A 66 17.91 -13.54 21.62
N ILE A 67 18.07 -14.79 21.21
CA ILE A 67 18.66 -15.17 19.93
C ILE A 67 17.80 -14.65 18.77
N GLU A 68 16.49 -14.88 18.78
CA GLU A 68 15.56 -14.34 17.77
C GLU A 68 15.57 -12.80 17.72
N SER A 69 15.79 -12.12 18.85
CA SER A 69 15.90 -10.66 18.87
C SER A 69 17.24 -10.14 18.34
N ARG A 70 18.31 -10.95 18.44
CA ARG A 70 19.66 -10.62 17.95
C ARG A 70 19.82 -10.87 16.46
N VAL A 71 19.10 -11.84 15.90
CA VAL A 71 19.03 -12.01 14.45
C VAL A 71 18.30 -10.80 13.85
N PRO A 72 18.94 -10.00 12.99
CA PRO A 72 18.25 -8.91 12.31
C PRO A 72 17.11 -9.52 11.48
N LYS A 73 15.86 -9.24 11.85
CA LYS A 73 14.65 -9.72 11.15
C LYS A 73 14.67 -9.48 9.63
N ASP A 74 15.48 -8.53 9.17
CA ASP A 74 15.72 -8.21 7.76
C ASP A 74 17.12 -7.61 7.59
N PRO A 75 18.14 -8.37 7.12
CA PRO A 75 19.49 -7.84 6.87
C PRO A 75 19.49 -6.70 5.83
N PHE A 76 18.51 -6.71 4.92
CA PHE A 76 18.35 -5.68 3.89
C PHE A 76 17.51 -4.48 4.31
N LYS A 77 17.12 -4.35 5.59
CA LYS A 77 16.23 -3.26 6.05
C LYS A 77 16.81 -1.87 5.75
N HIS A 78 18.10 -1.69 5.98
CA HIS A 78 18.78 -0.42 5.71
C HIS A 78 18.90 -0.13 4.20
N LEU A 79 19.15 -1.16 3.39
CA LEU A 79 19.20 -1.04 1.93
C LEU A 79 17.82 -0.70 1.34
N LYS A 80 16.77 -1.39 1.79
CA LYS A 80 15.37 -1.09 1.44
C LYS A 80 15.00 0.36 1.79
N LYS A 81 15.39 0.81 2.99
CA LYS A 81 15.16 2.19 3.46
C LYS A 81 15.91 3.21 2.58
N GLY A 82 17.18 2.96 2.29
CA GLY A 82 18.00 3.81 1.42
C GLY A 82 17.45 3.91 0.01
N TYR A 83 17.10 2.76 -0.59
CA TYR A 83 16.45 2.69 -1.90
C TYR A 83 15.16 3.51 -1.94
N LEU A 84 14.27 3.36 -0.95
CA LEU A 84 13.02 4.12 -0.88
C LEU A 84 13.29 5.62 -0.76
N VAL A 85 14.27 6.04 0.03
CA VAL A 85 14.61 7.47 0.18
C VAL A 85 15.11 8.04 -1.14
N VAL A 86 16.05 7.37 -1.80
CA VAL A 86 16.59 7.81 -3.10
C VAL A 86 15.49 7.83 -4.16
N TYR A 87 14.67 6.78 -4.22
CA TYR A 87 13.53 6.69 -5.14
C TYR A 87 12.57 7.86 -4.97
N ASN A 88 12.11 8.12 -3.74
CA ASN A 88 11.20 9.23 -3.45
C ASN A 88 11.85 10.59 -3.72
N LEU A 89 13.16 10.72 -3.51
CA LEU A 89 13.90 11.94 -3.81
C LEU A 89 13.96 12.22 -5.32
N VAL A 90 14.28 11.22 -6.14
CA VAL A 90 14.32 11.35 -7.61
C VAL A 90 12.95 11.76 -8.14
N GLN A 91 11.89 11.12 -7.66
CA GLN A 91 10.53 11.47 -8.03
C GLN A 91 10.16 12.90 -7.60
N PHE A 92 10.51 13.30 -6.37
CA PHE A 92 10.28 14.66 -5.90
C PHE A 92 10.99 15.70 -6.76
N LEU A 93 12.27 15.47 -7.10
CA LEU A 93 13.03 16.37 -7.96
C LEU A 93 12.40 16.47 -9.35
N GLY A 94 11.93 15.36 -9.92
CA GLY A 94 11.27 15.35 -11.21
C GLY A 94 9.98 16.16 -11.24
N PHE A 95 9.06 15.90 -10.32
CA PHE A 95 7.81 16.66 -10.24
C PHE A 95 8.01 18.12 -9.82
N SER A 96 9.02 18.41 -9.00
CA SER A 96 9.40 19.79 -8.66
C SER A 96 9.91 20.54 -9.89
N TRP A 97 10.78 19.90 -10.70
CA TRP A 97 11.25 20.48 -11.95
C TRP A 97 10.10 20.76 -12.91
N ILE A 98 9.18 19.80 -13.09
CA ILE A 98 7.98 19.99 -13.92
C ILE A 98 7.16 21.19 -13.42
N PHE A 99 6.86 21.21 -12.12
CA PHE A 99 6.05 22.27 -11.52
C PHE A 99 6.67 23.67 -11.69
N VAL A 100 7.97 23.79 -11.40
CA VAL A 100 8.70 25.07 -11.52
C VAL A 100 8.77 25.52 -12.98
N ASN A 101 9.14 24.62 -13.89
CA ASN A 101 9.26 24.94 -15.32
C ASN A 101 7.91 25.39 -15.90
N MET A 102 6.83 24.67 -15.60
CA MET A 102 5.48 25.05 -16.02
C MET A 102 5.04 26.40 -15.42
N THR A 103 5.34 26.65 -14.14
CA THR A 103 4.99 27.92 -13.48
C THR A 103 5.75 29.08 -14.11
N VAL A 104 7.06 28.95 -14.31
CA VAL A 104 7.89 29.99 -14.94
C VAL A 104 7.42 30.29 -16.36
N ARG A 105 7.14 29.25 -17.17
CA ARG A 105 6.62 29.43 -18.53
C ARG A 105 5.25 30.09 -18.57
N LEU A 106 4.37 29.78 -17.62
CA LEU A 106 3.09 30.46 -17.49
C LEU A 106 3.26 31.96 -17.23
N PHE A 107 4.24 32.36 -16.41
CA PHE A 107 4.52 33.76 -16.13
C PHE A 107 5.21 34.50 -17.29
N ILE A 108 6.07 33.83 -18.05
CA ILE A 108 6.85 34.46 -19.14
C ILE A 108 6.06 34.48 -20.45
N LEU A 109 5.47 33.35 -20.87
CA LEU A 109 4.81 33.18 -22.17
C LEU A 109 3.28 33.32 -22.08
N GLY A 110 2.69 33.32 -20.88
CA GLY A 110 1.25 33.43 -20.71
C GLY A 110 0.50 32.28 -21.38
N LYS A 111 -0.42 32.60 -22.31
CA LYS A 111 -1.27 31.62 -23.00
C LYS A 111 -0.49 30.74 -23.99
N ASP A 112 0.61 31.24 -24.55
CA ASP A 112 1.41 30.47 -25.52
C ASP A 112 2.13 29.31 -24.84
N SER A 113 2.34 29.40 -23.52
CA SER A 113 2.86 28.28 -22.72
C SER A 113 2.00 27.03 -22.84
N PHE A 114 0.69 27.14 -23.05
CA PHE A 114 -0.21 25.98 -23.08
C PHE A 114 0.09 25.05 -24.26
N TYR A 115 0.47 25.61 -25.41
CA TYR A 115 0.71 24.86 -26.63
C TYR A 115 2.09 24.19 -26.64
N ASP A 116 3.09 24.81 -26.01
CA ASP A 116 4.48 24.28 -25.92
C ASP A 116 4.71 23.36 -24.71
N THR A 117 3.72 23.21 -23.82
CA THR A 117 3.87 22.44 -22.59
C THR A 117 4.18 20.97 -22.87
N PHE A 118 3.47 20.35 -23.82
CA PHE A 118 3.69 18.93 -24.09
C PHE A 118 5.10 18.68 -24.60
N HIS A 119 5.57 19.43 -25.60
CA HIS A 119 6.90 19.21 -26.19
C HIS A 119 8.05 19.40 -25.20
N THR A 120 7.88 20.26 -24.19
CA THR A 120 8.97 20.58 -23.26
C THR A 120 8.93 19.78 -21.96
N ILE A 121 7.75 19.29 -21.56
CA ILE A 121 7.52 18.64 -20.27
C ILE A 121 7.22 17.14 -20.41
N ALA A 122 6.69 16.70 -21.56
CA ALA A 122 6.20 15.33 -21.72
C ALA A 122 7.27 14.28 -21.43
N ASP A 123 8.50 14.44 -21.92
CA ASP A 123 9.58 13.47 -21.68
C ASP A 123 9.83 13.23 -20.19
N MET A 124 9.87 14.31 -19.41
CA MET A 124 10.04 14.21 -17.96
C MET A 124 8.81 13.59 -17.29
N MET A 125 7.61 13.93 -17.78
CA MET A 125 6.36 13.35 -17.27
C MET A 125 6.30 11.83 -17.56
N PHE A 126 6.70 11.38 -18.75
CA PHE A 126 6.79 9.98 -19.13
C PHE A 126 7.80 9.22 -18.25
N PHE A 127 8.96 9.84 -17.99
CA PHE A 127 9.97 9.28 -17.11
C PHE A 127 9.44 9.10 -15.67
N CYS A 128 8.89 10.17 -15.08
CA CYS A 128 8.31 10.13 -13.72
C CYS A 128 7.15 9.13 -13.62
N GLN A 129 6.28 9.06 -14.63
CA GLN A 129 5.16 8.13 -14.66
C GLN A 129 5.63 6.67 -14.79
N THR A 130 6.67 6.42 -15.57
CA THR A 130 7.28 5.09 -15.69
C THR A 130 7.90 4.64 -14.37
N LEU A 131 8.58 5.56 -13.67
CA LEU A 131 9.04 5.29 -12.32
C LEU A 131 7.87 5.04 -11.36
N ALA A 132 6.74 5.74 -11.49
CA ALA A 132 5.57 5.50 -10.64
C ALA A 132 4.95 4.10 -10.82
N LEU A 133 5.13 3.45 -11.98
CA LEU A 133 4.77 2.04 -12.14
C LEU A 133 5.62 1.12 -11.25
N MET A 134 6.88 1.47 -11.01
CA MET A 134 7.73 0.73 -10.05
C MET A 134 7.19 0.81 -8.61
N GLU A 135 6.38 1.82 -8.25
CA GLU A 135 5.72 1.86 -6.92
C GLU A 135 4.72 0.74 -6.73
N ILE A 136 4.01 0.37 -7.81
CA ILE A 136 3.09 -0.77 -7.80
C ILE A 136 3.91 -2.04 -7.53
N LEU A 137 5.02 -2.22 -8.25
CA LEU A 137 5.89 -3.38 -8.07
C LEU A 137 6.49 -3.41 -6.65
N ASN A 138 6.97 -2.27 -6.14
CA ASN A 138 7.48 -2.14 -4.78
C ASN A 138 6.41 -2.47 -3.73
N SER A 139 5.15 -2.10 -3.98
CA SER A 139 4.03 -2.44 -3.10
C SER A 139 3.65 -3.92 -3.20
N LEU A 140 3.69 -4.52 -4.40
CA LEU A 140 3.42 -5.94 -4.64
C LEU A 140 4.46 -6.86 -3.99
N ILE A 141 5.74 -6.49 -4.06
CA ILE A 141 6.85 -7.21 -3.41
C ILE A 141 6.79 -7.06 -1.88
N GLY A 142 5.88 -6.22 -1.36
CA GLY A 142 5.71 -5.99 0.09
C GLY A 142 6.78 -5.08 0.69
N LEU A 143 7.50 -4.32 -0.15
CA LEU A 143 8.52 -3.36 0.28
C LEU A 143 7.88 -2.16 1.01
N VAL A 144 6.63 -1.82 0.66
CA VAL A 144 5.83 -0.78 1.32
C VAL A 144 4.47 -1.35 1.76
N ARG A 145 4.06 -1.08 3.00
CA ARG A 145 2.73 -1.45 3.54
C ARG A 145 1.64 -0.47 3.08
N SER A 146 1.37 -0.42 1.78
CA SER A 146 0.33 0.42 1.18
C SER A 146 -0.79 -0.46 0.60
N PRO A 147 -2.07 -0.05 0.65
CA PRO A 147 -3.13 -0.76 -0.06
C PRO A 147 -2.84 -0.73 -1.56
N VAL A 148 -2.60 -1.92 -2.14
CA VAL A 148 -2.18 -2.08 -3.54
C VAL A 148 -3.29 -1.66 -4.52
N ILE A 149 -4.54 -2.04 -4.24
CA ILE A 149 -5.66 -1.85 -5.18
C ILE A 149 -5.90 -0.36 -5.53
N PRO A 150 -6.02 0.57 -4.57
CA PRO A 150 -6.17 1.99 -4.90
C PRO A 150 -4.94 2.56 -5.63
N ALA A 151 -3.73 2.12 -5.28
CA ALA A 151 -2.50 2.57 -5.93
C ALA A 151 -2.46 2.13 -7.40
N VAL A 152 -2.82 0.88 -7.69
CA VAL A 152 -2.90 0.35 -9.06
C VAL A 152 -3.90 1.15 -9.88
N ILE A 153 -5.12 1.37 -9.37
CA ILE A 153 -6.17 2.10 -10.11
C ILE A 153 -5.72 3.53 -10.42
N GLN A 154 -5.11 4.23 -9.45
CA GLN A 154 -4.66 5.60 -9.62
C GLN A 154 -3.50 5.72 -10.61
N VAL A 155 -2.48 4.88 -10.49
CA VAL A 155 -1.30 4.94 -11.36
C VAL A 155 -1.66 4.47 -12.76
N PHE A 156 -2.43 3.38 -12.89
CA PHE A 156 -2.87 2.87 -14.19
C PHE A 156 -3.75 3.88 -14.93
N GLY A 157 -4.68 4.55 -14.23
CA GLY A 157 -5.51 5.58 -14.84
C GLY A 157 -4.69 6.74 -15.41
N ARG A 158 -3.69 7.23 -14.68
CA ARG A 158 -2.77 8.28 -15.16
C ARG A 158 -1.90 7.80 -16.33
N THR A 159 -1.38 6.58 -16.26
CA THR A 159 -0.60 5.97 -17.35
C THR A 159 -1.45 5.85 -18.61
N PHE A 160 -2.72 5.45 -18.48
CA PHE A 160 -3.65 5.37 -19.60
C PHE A 160 -3.85 6.74 -20.27
N ILE A 161 -4.12 7.79 -19.48
CA ILE A 161 -4.27 9.15 -20.02
C ILE A 161 -2.97 9.62 -20.69
N LEU A 162 -1.81 9.45 -20.04
CA LEU A 162 -0.54 9.97 -20.54
C LEU A 162 -0.10 9.26 -21.83
N PHE A 163 -0.07 7.93 -21.86
CA PHE A 163 0.46 7.18 -23.00
C PHE A 163 -0.57 7.02 -24.12
N ILE A 164 -1.82 6.71 -23.78
CA ILE A 164 -2.83 6.41 -24.78
C ILE A 164 -3.51 7.67 -25.28
N VAL A 165 -3.98 8.55 -24.38
CA VAL A 165 -4.73 9.74 -24.81
C VAL A 165 -3.79 10.84 -25.31
N LEU A 166 -2.77 11.21 -24.54
CA LEU A 166 -1.88 12.32 -24.90
C LEU A 166 -0.71 11.88 -25.80
N GLY A 167 -0.13 10.71 -25.53
CA GLY A 167 1.02 10.20 -26.29
C GLY A 167 0.67 9.73 -27.70
N SER A 168 -0.56 9.24 -27.94
CA SER A 168 -0.94 8.69 -29.26
C SER A 168 -1.63 9.70 -30.19
N LEU A 169 -2.10 10.83 -29.66
CA LEU A 169 -2.81 11.87 -30.40
C LEU A 169 -2.05 13.19 -30.36
N GLU A 170 -1.38 13.53 -31.46
CA GLU A 170 -0.68 14.82 -31.63
C GLU A 170 -1.63 16.02 -31.47
N GLU A 171 -2.87 15.90 -31.96
CA GLU A 171 -3.90 16.95 -31.81
C GLU A 171 -4.29 17.23 -30.35
N MET A 172 -4.07 16.28 -29.43
CA MET A 172 -4.32 16.50 -28.01
C MET A 172 -3.14 17.20 -27.33
N GLN A 173 -1.93 17.10 -27.88
CA GLN A 173 -0.70 17.63 -27.29
C GLN A 173 -0.68 19.17 -27.28
N SER A 174 -1.30 19.78 -28.29
CA SER A 174 -1.42 21.25 -28.40
C SER A 174 -2.55 21.83 -27.53
N LYS A 175 -3.38 21.00 -26.88
CA LYS A 175 -4.53 21.50 -26.13
C LYS A 175 -4.16 21.95 -24.72
N ALA A 176 -4.75 23.05 -24.28
CA ALA A 176 -4.55 23.60 -22.93
C ALA A 176 -4.91 22.63 -21.79
N VAL A 177 -5.74 21.61 -22.04
CA VAL A 177 -6.08 20.58 -21.05
C VAL A 177 -4.83 19.83 -20.55
N VAL A 178 -3.81 19.65 -21.41
CA VAL A 178 -2.54 19.01 -21.05
C VAL A 178 -1.84 19.75 -19.94
N PHE A 179 -1.80 21.09 -20.03
CA PHE A 179 -1.21 21.93 -19.00
C PHE A 179 -1.89 21.71 -17.65
N PHE A 180 -3.23 21.73 -17.60
CA PHE A 180 -3.95 21.54 -16.34
C PHE A 180 -3.72 20.14 -15.74
N ILE A 181 -3.71 19.09 -16.56
CA ILE A 181 -3.43 17.73 -16.11
C ILE A 181 -2.03 17.67 -15.48
N PHE A 182 -1.00 18.10 -16.22
CA PHE A 182 0.39 18.03 -15.76
C PHE A 182 0.62 18.89 -14.51
N TYR A 183 -0.01 20.06 -14.45
CA TYR A 183 0.11 20.97 -13.32
C TYR A 183 -0.51 20.38 -12.05
N PHE A 184 -1.77 19.89 -12.13
CA PHE A 184 -2.44 19.30 -10.97
C PHE A 184 -1.77 18.01 -10.51
N TRP A 185 -1.34 17.16 -11.44
CA TRP A 185 -0.56 15.97 -11.09
C TRP A 185 0.72 16.36 -10.36
N SER A 186 1.49 17.32 -10.88
CA SER A 186 2.75 17.74 -10.27
C SER A 186 2.57 18.31 -8.87
N ILE A 187 1.53 19.12 -8.61
CA ILE A 187 1.26 19.65 -7.27
C ILE A 187 0.93 18.53 -6.28
N ILE A 188 0.10 17.56 -6.66
CA ILE A 188 -0.23 16.42 -5.78
C ILE A 188 1.04 15.67 -5.40
N GLU A 189 1.91 15.44 -6.37
CA GLU A 189 3.15 14.69 -6.20
C GLU A 189 4.19 15.45 -5.37
N LEU A 190 4.23 16.77 -5.48
CA LEU A 190 5.12 17.66 -4.73
C LEU A 190 4.93 17.50 -3.21
N PHE A 191 3.72 17.23 -2.73
CA PHE A 191 3.48 16.95 -1.30
C PHE A 191 3.58 15.47 -0.94
N ARG A 192 3.35 14.57 -1.91
CA ARG A 192 3.34 13.12 -1.69
C ARG A 192 4.73 12.55 -1.45
N TYR A 193 5.67 12.88 -2.33
CA TYR A 193 7.01 12.30 -2.28
C TYR A 193 7.84 12.73 -1.07
N PRO A 194 7.82 14.02 -0.65
CA PRO A 194 8.47 14.42 0.60
C PRO A 194 7.88 13.72 1.82
N PHE A 195 6.57 13.48 1.84
CA PHE A 195 5.93 12.75 2.93
C PHE A 195 6.42 11.30 2.99
N TYR A 196 6.49 10.61 1.86
CA TYR A 196 7.01 9.23 1.81
C TYR A 196 8.50 9.14 2.11
N MET A 197 9.28 10.13 1.70
CA MET A 197 10.69 10.23 2.04
C MET A 197 10.90 10.39 3.55
N LEU A 198 10.23 11.36 4.19
CA LEU A 198 10.33 11.58 5.65
C LEU A 198 9.80 10.39 6.44
N SER A 199 8.68 9.80 6.01
CA SER A 199 8.14 8.58 6.60
C SER A 199 9.10 7.39 6.48
N SER A 200 9.86 7.31 5.39
CA SER A 200 10.90 6.27 5.23
C SER A 200 12.05 6.50 6.20
N ILE A 201 12.41 7.75 6.51
CA ILE A 201 13.47 8.09 7.47
C ILE A 201 13.01 7.89 8.92
N GLY A 202 11.70 7.96 9.18
CA GLY A 202 11.09 7.88 10.52
C GLY A 202 10.83 9.26 11.14
N ILE A 203 10.86 10.32 10.34
CA ILE A 203 10.59 11.69 10.77
C ILE A 203 9.13 12.03 10.45
N GLU A 204 8.37 12.43 11.47
CA GLU A 204 6.99 12.87 11.29
C GLU A 204 6.91 14.40 11.34
N TRP A 205 6.64 15.02 10.19
CA TRP A 205 6.43 16.47 10.12
C TRP A 205 4.95 16.81 10.00
N LYS A 206 4.37 17.34 11.09
CA LYS A 206 2.91 17.58 11.20
C LYS A 206 2.30 18.43 10.07
N PRO A 207 2.90 19.55 9.62
CA PRO A 207 2.36 20.33 8.51
C PRO A 207 2.31 19.55 7.19
N LEU A 208 3.37 18.79 6.89
CA LEU A 208 3.44 17.99 5.67
C LEU A 208 2.46 16.82 5.71
N THR A 209 2.30 16.16 6.86
CA THR A 209 1.27 15.15 7.08
C THR A 209 -0.12 15.74 6.87
N TRP A 210 -0.39 16.96 7.36
CA TRP A 210 -1.66 17.63 7.16
C TRP A 210 -1.91 17.98 5.69
N LEU A 211 -0.91 18.54 4.99
CA LEU A 211 -0.96 18.81 3.56
C LEU A 211 -1.28 17.53 2.78
N ARG A 212 -0.53 16.45 3.02
CA ARG A 212 -0.75 15.15 2.35
C ARG A 212 -2.18 14.66 2.42
N TYR A 213 -2.84 14.82 3.58
CA TYR A 213 -4.20 14.36 3.83
C TYR A 213 -5.28 15.43 3.59
N THR A 214 -4.93 16.63 3.13
CA THR A 214 -5.88 17.72 2.86
C THR A 214 -5.83 18.18 1.40
N THR A 215 -4.65 18.17 0.78
CA THR A 215 -4.41 18.62 -0.60
C THR A 215 -5.21 17.83 -1.65
N TRP A 216 -5.56 16.57 -1.37
CA TRP A 216 -6.41 15.78 -2.28
C TRP A 216 -7.85 16.32 -2.37
N ILE A 217 -8.34 17.09 -1.40
CA ILE A 217 -9.72 17.59 -1.39
C ILE A 217 -9.99 18.51 -2.60
N PRO A 218 -9.19 19.56 -2.86
CA PRO A 218 -9.36 20.38 -4.06
C PRO A 218 -8.74 19.76 -5.31
N LEU A 219 -7.56 19.15 -5.20
CA LEU A 219 -6.79 18.76 -6.40
C LEU A 219 -7.30 17.48 -7.07
N TYR A 220 -7.91 16.56 -6.32
CA TYR A 220 -8.38 15.30 -6.90
C TYR A 220 -9.60 15.53 -7.82
N PRO A 221 -10.64 16.30 -7.43
CA PRO A 221 -11.71 16.71 -8.34
C PRO A 221 -11.22 17.47 -9.57
N LEU A 222 -10.29 18.42 -9.38
CA LEU A 222 -9.76 19.23 -10.48
C LEU A 222 -8.94 18.38 -11.47
N GLY A 223 -8.10 17.47 -10.96
CA GLY A 223 -7.36 16.52 -11.78
C GLY A 223 -8.29 15.59 -12.55
N SER A 224 -9.28 14.99 -11.87
CA SER A 224 -10.27 14.11 -12.51
C SER A 224 -11.15 14.85 -13.53
N LEU A 225 -11.49 16.11 -13.28
CA LEU A 225 -12.20 16.94 -14.25
C LEU A 225 -11.34 17.22 -15.48
N ALA A 226 -10.06 17.55 -15.30
CA ALA A 226 -9.14 17.77 -16.42
C ALA A 226 -8.94 16.48 -17.25
N GLU A 227 -8.82 15.32 -16.59
CA GLU A 227 -8.77 14.01 -17.26
C GLU A 227 -10.07 13.72 -18.03
N ALA A 228 -11.24 13.97 -17.41
CA ALA A 228 -12.53 13.80 -18.07
C ALA A 228 -12.66 14.69 -19.32
N VAL A 229 -12.26 15.95 -19.22
CA VAL A 229 -12.25 16.88 -20.36
C VAL A 229 -11.31 16.38 -21.46
N ALA A 230 -10.12 15.86 -21.11
CA ALA A 230 -9.20 15.31 -22.10
C ALA A 230 -9.77 14.08 -22.82
N ILE A 231 -10.50 13.21 -22.11
CA ILE A 231 -11.18 12.05 -22.71
C ILE A 231 -12.30 12.51 -23.65
N VAL A 232 -13.17 13.42 -23.18
CA VAL A 232 -14.30 13.91 -24.00
C VAL A 232 -13.79 14.57 -25.29
N GLN A 233 -12.70 15.31 -25.21
CA GLN A 233 -12.08 15.94 -26.37
C GLN A 233 -11.33 14.96 -27.28
N SER A 234 -10.89 13.80 -26.78
CA SER A 234 -10.20 12.78 -27.57
C SER A 234 -11.14 11.81 -28.28
N ILE A 235 -12.37 11.60 -27.76
CA ILE A 235 -13.38 10.74 -28.39
C ILE A 235 -13.64 11.07 -29.88
N PRO A 236 -13.92 12.32 -30.29
CA PRO A 236 -14.16 12.63 -31.70
C PRO A 236 -12.91 12.39 -32.54
N ILE A 237 -11.72 12.76 -32.03
CA ILE A 237 -10.43 12.58 -32.71
C ILE A 237 -10.14 11.10 -32.93
N PHE A 238 -10.37 10.24 -31.94
CA PHE A 238 -10.22 8.78 -32.09
C PHE A 238 -11.24 8.18 -33.05
N SER A 239 -12.47 8.71 -33.08
CA SER A 239 -13.49 8.29 -34.03
C SER A 239 -13.12 8.62 -35.48
N GLU A 240 -12.45 9.75 -35.70
CA GLU A 240 -12.04 10.22 -37.03
C GLU A 240 -10.73 9.55 -37.49
N THR A 241 -9.75 9.39 -36.57
CA THR A 241 -8.43 8.85 -36.92
C THR A 241 -8.44 7.32 -37.04
N GLY A 242 -9.43 6.62 -36.46
CA GLY A 242 -9.53 5.16 -36.49
C GLY A 242 -8.37 4.42 -35.78
N LYS A 243 -7.51 5.12 -35.04
CA LYS A 243 -6.38 4.51 -34.31
C LYS A 243 -6.92 3.59 -33.21
N PHE A 244 -6.37 2.38 -33.13
CA PHE A 244 -6.75 1.30 -32.19
C PHE A 244 -8.14 0.65 -32.39
N SER A 245 -8.82 0.87 -33.52
CA SER A 245 -10.02 0.08 -33.83
C SER A 245 -9.63 -1.35 -34.21
N LEU A 246 -10.00 -2.33 -33.39
CA LEU A 246 -9.84 -3.74 -33.69
C LEU A 246 -10.99 -4.20 -34.58
N ALA A 247 -10.73 -4.27 -35.90
CA ALA A 247 -11.59 -5.02 -36.81
C ALA A 247 -11.30 -6.51 -36.64
N LEU A 248 -12.17 -7.24 -35.94
CA LEU A 248 -12.06 -8.70 -35.87
C LEU A 248 -12.40 -9.32 -37.24
N PRO A 249 -11.55 -10.21 -37.79
CA PRO A 249 -11.86 -10.92 -39.02
C PRO A 249 -12.62 -12.21 -38.69
N ASN A 250 -13.94 -12.14 -38.39
CA ASN A 250 -14.90 -13.26 -38.54
C ASN A 250 -16.36 -12.85 -38.19
N PRO A 251 -17.39 -13.66 -38.53
CA PRO A 251 -18.55 -13.33 -39.36
C PRO A 251 -19.60 -12.37 -38.76
N LEU A 252 -19.33 -11.77 -37.60
CA LEU A 252 -20.29 -10.94 -36.86
C LEU A 252 -20.12 -9.43 -37.09
N ASN A 253 -19.16 -8.96 -37.90
CA ASN A 253 -18.95 -7.54 -38.23
C ASN A 253 -19.03 -6.57 -37.02
N VAL A 254 -18.65 -7.04 -35.82
CA VAL A 254 -18.63 -6.19 -34.63
C VAL A 254 -17.28 -5.47 -34.59
N THR A 255 -17.27 -4.22 -35.01
CA THR A 255 -16.11 -3.32 -34.82
C THR A 255 -16.19 -2.73 -33.42
N ILE A 256 -15.31 -3.17 -32.52
CA ILE A 256 -15.17 -2.50 -31.21
C ILE A 256 -14.38 -1.22 -31.47
N GLN A 257 -15.10 -0.12 -31.65
CA GLN A 257 -14.49 1.20 -31.79
C GLN A 257 -13.84 1.61 -30.47
N PHE A 258 -12.60 2.08 -30.52
CA PHE A 258 -11.85 2.55 -29.36
C PHE A 258 -12.60 3.66 -28.59
N SER A 259 -13.45 4.42 -29.28
CA SER A 259 -14.38 5.40 -28.71
C SER A 259 -15.32 4.80 -27.65
N PHE A 260 -15.78 3.56 -27.82
CA PHE A 260 -16.61 2.88 -26.80
C PHE A 260 -15.80 2.57 -25.54
N LEU A 261 -14.54 2.14 -25.68
CA LEU A 261 -13.65 1.91 -24.54
C LEU A 261 -13.37 3.20 -23.76
N LEU A 262 -13.21 4.33 -24.45
CA LEU A 262 -13.05 5.65 -23.82
C LEU A 262 -14.32 6.08 -23.05
N GLN A 263 -15.51 5.80 -23.58
CA GLN A 263 -16.77 6.08 -22.88
C GLN A 263 -16.92 5.21 -21.62
N VAL A 264 -16.60 3.91 -21.69
CA VAL A 264 -16.58 3.02 -20.52
C VAL A 264 -15.54 3.51 -19.51
N TYR A 265 -14.37 3.95 -19.96
CA TYR A 265 -13.34 4.51 -19.08
C TYR A 265 -13.80 5.79 -18.40
N LEU A 266 -14.54 6.67 -19.08
CA LEU A 266 -15.13 7.88 -18.48
C LEU A 266 -16.08 7.52 -17.33
N ILE A 267 -16.94 6.52 -17.53
CA ILE A 267 -17.85 6.02 -16.47
C ILE A 267 -17.04 5.43 -15.30
N ALA A 268 -16.00 4.64 -15.61
CA ALA A 268 -15.11 4.06 -14.62
C ALA A 268 -14.35 5.13 -13.82
N LEU A 269 -13.98 6.25 -14.44
CA LEU A 269 -13.30 7.37 -13.79
C LEU A 269 -14.20 8.01 -12.71
N PHE A 270 -15.48 8.25 -13.02
CA PHE A 270 -16.43 8.77 -12.03
C PHE A 270 -16.71 7.78 -10.89
N LEU A 271 -16.86 6.49 -11.20
CA LEU A 271 -17.04 5.46 -10.17
C LEU A 271 -15.79 5.35 -9.28
N GLY A 272 -14.62 5.32 -9.90
CA GLY A 272 -13.32 5.27 -9.25
C GLY A 272 -13.09 6.50 -8.36
N LEU A 273 -13.50 7.69 -8.80
CA LEU A 273 -13.45 8.92 -8.02
C LEU A 273 -14.21 8.76 -6.71
N PHE A 274 -15.45 8.28 -6.75
CA PHE A 274 -16.28 8.10 -5.56
C PHE A 274 -15.67 7.10 -4.56
N ILE A 275 -15.18 5.96 -5.06
CA ILE A 275 -14.53 4.94 -4.22
C ILE A 275 -13.25 5.50 -3.58
N ASN A 276 -12.41 6.19 -4.36
CA ASN A 276 -11.18 6.81 -3.87
C ASN A 276 -11.48 7.91 -2.85
N PHE A 277 -12.48 8.76 -3.08
CA PHE A 277 -12.92 9.79 -2.14
C PHE A 277 -13.27 9.19 -0.77
N ARG A 278 -14.07 8.12 -0.77
CA ARG A 278 -14.45 7.42 0.47
C ARG A 278 -13.23 6.83 1.17
N HIS A 279 -12.30 6.26 0.40
CA HIS A 279 -11.06 5.69 0.93
C HIS A 279 -10.16 6.77 1.56
N LEU A 280 -9.90 7.86 0.84
CA LEU A 280 -9.07 8.98 1.29
C LEU A 280 -9.66 9.69 2.49
N TYR A 281 -10.99 9.86 2.53
CA TYR A 281 -11.69 10.39 3.69
C TYR A 281 -11.51 9.50 4.93
N LYS A 282 -11.61 8.17 4.76
CA LYS A 282 -11.34 7.20 5.83
C LYS A 282 -9.88 7.27 6.29
N GLN A 283 -8.92 7.39 5.37
CA GLN A 283 -7.50 7.56 5.70
C GLN A 283 -7.24 8.84 6.48
N ARG A 284 -7.84 9.96 6.07
CA ARG A 284 -7.76 11.26 6.76
C ARG A 284 -8.29 11.15 8.19
N ARG A 285 -9.47 10.56 8.39
CA ARG A 285 -10.04 10.34 9.73
C ARG A 285 -9.16 9.45 10.61
N LYS A 286 -8.44 8.49 10.03
CA LYS A 286 -7.53 7.61 10.78
C LYS A 286 -6.27 8.33 11.28
N HIS A 287 -5.70 9.22 10.46
CA HIS A 287 -4.43 9.89 10.79
C HIS A 287 -4.60 11.25 11.46
N LEU A 288 -5.64 12.01 11.09
CA LEU A 288 -5.92 13.36 11.59
C LEU A 288 -7.17 13.44 12.47
N GLY A 289 -7.93 12.34 12.61
CA GLY A 289 -9.10 12.33 13.48
C GLY A 289 -8.72 12.40 14.97
N PRO A 290 -9.64 12.87 15.83
CA PRO A 290 -9.39 12.88 17.27
C PRO A 290 -9.07 11.46 17.75
N LYS A 291 -7.92 11.30 18.42
CA LYS A 291 -7.58 10.03 19.08
C LYS A 291 -8.69 9.74 20.09
N LYS A 292 -9.41 8.62 19.92
CA LYS A 292 -10.33 8.14 20.95
C LYS A 292 -9.55 8.07 22.26
N ARG A 293 -9.88 8.94 23.21
CA ARG A 293 -9.38 8.85 24.58
C ARG A 293 -9.71 7.44 25.04
N LYS A 294 -8.70 6.60 25.26
CA LYS A 294 -8.90 5.39 26.07
C LYS A 294 -9.32 5.92 27.43
N MET A 295 -10.59 5.74 27.80
CA MET A 295 -10.99 5.89 29.19
C MET A 295 -10.08 4.95 29.98
N LYS A 296 -9.27 5.55 30.85
CA LYS A 296 -8.53 4.81 31.87
C LYS A 296 -9.51 4.40 32.95
#